data_AF-A0A2V8SR05-F1
#
_entry.id   AF-A0A2V8SR05-F1
#
_cell.length_a   1.000
_cell.length_b   1.000
_cell.length_c   1.000
_cell.angle_alpha   90.00
_cell.angle_beta   90.00
_cell.angle_gamma   90.00
#
_symmetry.space_group_name_H-M   'P 1'
#
loop_
_entity.id
_entity.type
_entity.pdbx_description
1 polymer ?
#
loop_
_entity_poly.entity_id
_entity_poly.type
_entity_poly.pdbx_seq_one_letter_code
_entity_poly.pdbx_strand_id
1 'polypeptide(L)'
;MYWKIAINSIGILLNIVGALMLYHFSPFNFHTVDGGDSSTDWLDVEERTDRKNKMVKLSVAIIIFGSILQLASNFLRQVPMDMR
;
A
#
# COMPACT_ATOMS: atom_id res chain seq x y z
N MET A 1 -21.95 -14.90 -8.61
CA MET A 1 -21.84 -13.53 -9.16
C MET A 1 -21.50 -12.51 -8.07
N TYR A 2 -22.24 -12.49 -6.96
CA TYR A 2 -22.04 -11.55 -5.83
C TYR A 2 -20.66 -11.60 -5.15
N TRP A 3 -20.08 -12.79 -4.97
CA TRP A 3 -18.78 -12.94 -4.31
C TRP A 3 -17.63 -12.24 -5.06
N LYS A 4 -17.69 -12.15 -6.39
CA LYS A 4 -16.68 -11.48 -7.23
C LYS A 4 -16.71 -9.97 -7.05
N ILE A 5 -17.91 -9.41 -6.96
CA ILE A 5 -18.13 -7.99 -6.72
C ILE A 5 -17.57 -7.65 -5.33
N ALA A 6 -17.88 -8.45 -4.31
CA ALA A 6 -17.36 -8.27 -2.97
C ALA A 6 -15.82 -8.27 -2.92
N ILE A 7 -15.17 -9.27 -3.54
CA ILE A 7 -13.70 -9.35 -3.55
C ILE A 7 -13.05 -8.18 -4.30
N ASN A 8 -13.60 -7.79 -5.46
CA ASN A 8 -13.10 -6.62 -6.18
C ASN A 8 -13.27 -5.33 -5.38
N SER A 9 -14.44 -5.11 -4.77
CA SER A 9 -14.70 -3.94 -3.92
C SER A 9 -13.75 -3.88 -2.72
N ILE A 10 -13.49 -5.02 -2.06
CA ILE A 10 -12.52 -5.10 -0.96
C ILE A 10 -11.11 -4.77 -1.47
N GLY A 11 -10.69 -5.32 -2.61
CA GLY A 11 -9.40 -5.00 -3.21
C GLY A 11 -9.25 -3.51 -3.55
N ILE A 12 -10.33 -2.87 -4.05
CA ILE A 12 -10.33 -1.42 -4.33
C ILE A 12 -10.16 -0.63 -3.03
N LEU A 13 -10.91 -0.98 -1.98
CA LEU A 13 -10.81 -0.31 -0.68
C LEU A 13 -9.39 -0.46 -0.08
N LEU A 14 -8.80 -1.66 -0.16
CA LEU A 14 -7.43 -1.89 0.29
C LEU A 14 -6.43 -1.03 -0.48
N ASN A 15 -6.58 -0.91 -1.80
CA ASN A 15 -5.72 -0.05 -2.61
C ASN A 15 -5.89 1.43 -2.26
N ILE A 16 -7.11 1.91 -2.00
CA ILE A 16 -7.38 3.29 -1.57
C ILE A 16 -6.72 3.55 -0.20
N VAL A 17 -6.92 2.67 0.78
CA VAL A 17 -6.33 2.82 2.12
C VAL A 17 -4.80 2.77 2.04
N GLY A 18 -4.25 1.82 1.29
CA GLY A 18 -2.81 1.70 1.09
C GLY A 18 -2.22 2.94 0.40
N ALA A 19 -2.91 3.51 -0.60
CA ALA A 19 -2.48 4.74 -1.26
C ALA A 19 -2.52 5.95 -0.33
N LEU A 20 -3.56 6.08 0.50
CA LEU A 20 -3.67 7.15 1.49
C LEU A 20 -2.57 7.05 2.55
N MET A 21 -2.30 5.85 3.08
CA MET A 21 -1.19 5.63 4.01
C MET A 21 0.15 5.95 3.34
N LEU A 22 0.37 5.49 2.12
CA LEU A 22 1.59 5.77 1.38
C LEU A 22 1.80 7.26 1.20
N TYR A 23 0.75 8.00 0.83
CA TYR A 23 0.82 9.46 0.67
C TYR A 23 1.12 10.18 2.00
N HIS A 24 0.50 9.74 3.09
CA HIS A 24 0.71 10.33 4.42
C HIS A 24 2.13 10.08 4.96
N PHE A 25 2.68 8.89 4.75
CA PHE A 25 4.02 8.53 5.19
C PHE A 25 5.10 8.79 4.15
N SER A 26 4.72 9.27 2.96
CA SER A 26 5.66 9.55 1.87
C SER A 26 6.65 10.64 2.30
N PRO A 27 7.97 10.39 2.16
CA PRO A 27 8.99 11.39 2.45
C PRO A 27 8.88 12.61 1.53
N PHE A 28 8.24 12.48 0.36
CA PHE A 28 8.05 13.58 -0.59
C PHE A 28 7.07 14.65 -0.12
N ASN A 29 6.24 14.38 0.89
CA ASN A 29 5.24 15.32 1.37
C ASN A 29 5.73 16.19 2.54
N PHE A 30 6.97 15.95 2.99
CA PHE A 30 7.61 16.76 4.01
C PHE A 30 8.61 17.71 3.33
N HIS A 31 8.34 19.02 3.42
CA HIS A 31 9.30 20.08 3.06
C HIS A 31 10.59 20.07 3.90
N THR A 32 10.70 19.13 4.84
CA THR A 32 11.85 18.90 5.72
C THR A 32 12.63 17.68 5.25
N VAL A 33 13.28 17.80 4.09
CA VAL A 33 14.61 17.21 3.95
C VAL A 33 15.53 18.20 4.67
N ASP A 34 15.49 18.20 5.99
CA ASP A 34 16.45 18.97 6.79
C ASP A 34 17.82 18.37 6.51
N GLY A 35 18.68 19.13 5.84
CA GLY A 35 20.07 18.76 5.54
C GLY A 35 20.95 18.58 6.77
N GLY A 36 20.37 18.73 7.97
CA GLY A 36 21.02 18.64 9.27
C GLY A 36 21.93 19.83 9.58
N ASP A 37 21.75 20.46 10.73
CA ASP A 37 22.74 21.34 11.37
C ASP A 37 23.62 20.53 12.35
N SER A 38 24.72 21.10 12.83
CA SER A 38 25.60 20.65 13.91
C SER A 38 24.86 20.19 15.19
N SER A 39 23.61 20.59 15.40
CA SER A 39 22.78 20.18 16.54
C SER A 39 21.81 19.03 16.23
N THR A 40 21.89 18.45 15.03
CA THR A 40 21.01 17.35 14.62
C THR A 40 21.46 16.08 15.28
N ASP A 41 20.58 15.50 16.12
CA ASP A 41 20.79 14.18 16.66
C ASP A 41 20.50 13.13 15.57
N TRP A 42 21.57 12.68 14.92
CA TRP A 42 21.51 11.75 13.80
C TRP A 42 20.89 10.40 14.19
N LEU A 43 20.98 9.99 15.46
CA LEU A 43 20.34 8.77 15.96
C LEU A 43 18.81 8.89 15.96
N ASP A 44 18.29 10.02 16.41
CA ASP A 44 16.85 10.31 16.41
C ASP A 44 16.29 10.42 14.99
N VAL A 45 17.07 10.96 14.05
CA VAL A 45 16.70 11.06 12.63
C VAL A 45 16.66 9.68 11.99
N GLU A 46 17.64 8.82 12.27
CA GLU A 46 17.70 7.45 11.76
C GLU A 46 16.48 6.65 12.25
N GLU A 47 16.19 6.69 13.56
CA GLU A 47 15.06 5.93 14.12
C GLU A 47 13.71 6.39 13.54
N ARG A 48 13.52 7.71 13.35
CA ARG A 48 12.32 8.26 12.73
C ARG A 48 12.20 7.86 11.25
N THR A 49 13.32 7.86 10.53
CA THR A 49 13.39 7.48 9.12
C THR A 49 13.06 6.00 8.95
N ASP A 50 13.60 5.14 9.81
CA ASP A 50 13.33 3.70 9.78
C ASP A 50 11.86 3.36 10.08
N ARG A 51 11.27 4.03 11.06
CA ARG A 51 9.84 3.89 11.36
C ARG A 51 8.99 4.32 10.16
N LYS A 52 9.30 5.46 9.53
CA LYS A 52 8.60 5.93 8.32
C LYS A 52 8.78 4.96 7.15
N ASN A 53 9.99 4.48 6.90
CA ASN A 53 10.28 3.50 5.85
C ASN A 53 9.51 2.19 6.05
N LYS A 54 9.37 1.71 7.29
CA LYS A 54 8.53 0.54 7.61
C LYS A 54 7.06 0.80 7.26
N MET A 55 6.52 1.98 7.58
CA MET A 55 5.12 2.34 7.26
C MET A 55 4.89 2.49 5.75
N VAL A 56 5.85 3.07 5.02
CA VAL A 56 5.83 3.13 3.54
C VAL A 56 5.81 1.72 2.94
N LYS A 57 6.71 0.84 3.38
CA LYS A 57 6.76 -0.56 2.94
C LYS A 57 5.45 -1.29 3.22
N LEU A 58 4.87 -1.09 4.41
CA LEU A 58 3.58 -1.67 4.78
C LEU A 58 2.44 -1.17 3.86
N SER A 59 2.42 0.13 3.58
CA SER A 59 1.43 0.75 2.69
C SER A 59 1.48 0.16 1.28
N VAL A 60 2.70 0.01 0.74
CA VAL A 60 2.92 -0.64 -0.56
C VAL A 60 2.48 -2.10 -0.53
N ALA A 61 2.78 -2.84 0.53
CA ALA A 61 2.36 -4.23 0.68
C ALA A 61 0.83 -4.38 0.66
N ILE A 62 0.10 -3.47 1.30
CA ILE A 62 -1.38 -3.44 1.29
C ILE A 62 -1.91 -3.25 -0.14
N ILE A 63 -1.33 -2.31 -0.91
CA ILE A 63 -1.71 -2.06 -2.31
C ILE A 63 -1.44 -3.29 -3.19
N ILE A 64 -0.27 -3.92 -3.02
CA ILE A 64 0.07 -5.13 -3.76
C ILE A 64 -0.92 -6.24 -3.43
N PHE A 65 -1.25 -6.43 -2.15
CA PHE A 65 -2.20 -7.46 -1.72
C PHE A 65 -3.60 -7.21 -2.27
N GLY A 66 -4.11 -5.98 -2.21
CA GLY A 66 -5.39 -5.61 -2.80
C GLY A 66 -5.44 -5.85 -4.32
N SER A 67 -4.35 -5.54 -5.02
CA SER A 67 -4.21 -5.77 -6.46
C SER A 67 -4.16 -7.26 -6.82
N ILE A 68 -3.47 -8.08 -6.03
CA ILE A 68 -3.44 -9.55 -6.20
C ILE A 68 -4.83 -10.15 -5.98
N LEU A 69 -5.57 -9.69 -4.97
CA LEU A 69 -6.95 -10.12 -4.71
C LEU A 69 -7.88 -9.87 -5.91
N GLN A 70 -7.75 -8.70 -6.54
CA GLN A 70 -8.51 -8.36 -7.75
C GLN A 70 -8.11 -9.23 -8.94
N LEU A 71 -6.81 -9.44 -9.15
CA LEU A 71 -6.29 -10.32 -10.20
C LEU A 71 -6.79 -11.76 -10.02
N ALA A 72 -6.71 -12.30 -8.81
CA ALA A 72 -7.18 -13.66 -8.51
C ALA A 72 -8.69 -13.82 -8.77
N SER A 73 -9.51 -12.83 -8.38
CA SER A 73 -10.95 -12.79 -8.67
C SER A 73 -11.24 -12.80 -10.18
N ASN A 74 -10.44 -12.07 -10.96
CA ASN A 74 -10.56 -12.00 -12.41
C ASN A 74 -10.02 -13.26 -13.13
N PHE A 75 -8.97 -13.90 -12.61
CA PHE A 75 -8.39 -15.10 -13.21
C PHE A 75 -9.23 -16.36 -12.97
N LEU A 76 -9.83 -16.50 -11.77
CA LEU A 76 -10.81 -17.56 -11.45
C LEU A 76 -12.11 -17.47 -12.30
N ARG A 77 -12.28 -16.42 -13.10
CA ARG A 77 -13.38 -16.29 -14.06
C ARG A 77 -13.13 -17.03 -15.38
N GLN A 78 -11.89 -17.35 -15.73
CA GLN A 78 -11.54 -17.93 -17.04
C GLN A 78 -11.71 -19.45 -17.14
N VAL A 79 -12.20 -20.15 -16.11
CA VAL A 79 -12.66 -21.53 -16.30
C VAL A 79 -14.04 -21.46 -16.96
N PRO A 80 -14.18 -21.77 -18.26
CA PRO A 80 -15.50 -21.86 -18.86
C PRO A 80 -16.24 -22.96 -18.11
N MET A 81 -17.32 -22.60 -17.42
CA MET A 81 -18.33 -23.59 -17.09
C MET A 81 -18.99 -23.94 -18.42
N ASP A 82 -18.45 -24.98 -19.03
CA ASP A 82 -19.03 -25.68 -20.16
C ASP A 82 -20.44 -26.09 -19.73
N MET A 83 -21.43 -25.31 -20.17
CA MET A 83 -22.84 -25.63 -20.00
C MET A 83 -23.14 -26.74 -21.01
N ARG A 84 -22.96 -27.98 -20.56
CA ARG A 84 -23.72 -29.12 -21.10
C ARG A 84 -25.18 -28.98 -20.75
#